data_AF-A0A523TSD7-F1
#
_entry.id   AF-A0A523TSD7-F1
#
_cell.length_a   1.000
_cell.length_b   1.000
_cell.length_c   1.000
_cell.angle_alpha   90.00
_cell.angle_beta   90.00
_cell.angle_gamma   90.00
#
_symmetry.space_group_name_H-M   'P 1'
#
loop_
_entity.id
_entity.type
_entity.pdbx_description
1 polymer ?
#
loop_
_entity_poly.entity_id
_entity_poly.type
_entity_poly.pdbx_seq_one_letter_code
_entity_poly.pdbx_strand_id
1 'polypeptide(L)'
;MELTDLAERAGEWLSGTGPESDIVISCRIRLARNLRGFTFLTRASDEEKKLLEQSISGRLAEIDFGKKTTYLPLHETDMLERLFLVERHLISKELAAAESPRGVMLGDNESLAIMVNEEDHLRIQAMRSGLELSALWNEINGYDQAIERKLDYAFSSQFGYLTSCPTNVGTGMRVSVMMHLPVLVMTKQIEKVFQAMNKIGLAVRGLYGERTRGLGDFYQISNQVTLGKDEETIVHDLAEVIPKVMEYERKWRESLLKENRAQLEDAVYRAQGLLSAARVISSEETMNLLSSIRMGVNLGLITGIPIAKVNELFIQTQPAHLQIIEGRALQPEERDQLRARFIRQRLDLKAD
;
A
#
# COMPACT_ATOMS: atom_id res chain seq x y z
N MET A 1 3.18 11.20 17.70
CA MET A 1 2.32 10.06 17.38
C MET A 1 3.19 8.85 17.67
N GLU A 2 2.83 8.07 18.69
CA GLU A 2 3.64 6.90 19.04
C GLU A 2 3.37 5.82 17.99
N LEU A 3 4.40 5.14 17.51
CA LEU A 3 4.24 4.09 16.49
C LEU A 3 3.42 2.91 17.01
N THR A 4 3.40 2.69 18.33
CA THR A 4 2.55 1.71 18.99
C THR A 4 1.07 1.98 18.79
N ASP A 5 0.64 3.25 18.74
CA ASP A 5 -0.75 3.63 18.52
C ASP A 5 -1.24 3.18 17.12
N LEU A 6 -0.31 3.11 16.15
CA LEU A 6 -0.60 2.67 14.79
C LEU A 6 -0.79 1.16 14.72
N ALA A 7 -0.16 0.38 15.61
CA ALA A 7 -0.14 -1.08 15.54
C ALA A 7 -1.52 -1.71 15.80
N GLU A 8 -2.41 -1.00 16.50
CA GLU A 8 -3.74 -1.48 16.85
C GLU A 8 -4.76 -1.36 15.73
N ARG A 9 -4.45 -0.63 14.64
CA ARG A 9 -5.37 -0.36 13.52
C ARG A 9 -4.81 -0.81 12.16
N ALA A 10 -5.72 -1.11 11.23
CA ALA A 10 -5.36 -1.57 9.88
C ALA A 10 -4.59 -0.53 9.03
N GLY A 11 -4.72 0.75 9.36
CA GLY A 11 -4.22 1.87 8.55
C GLY A 11 -5.20 2.26 7.44
N GLU A 12 -4.97 3.42 6.81
CA GLU A 12 -5.91 3.98 5.81
C GLU A 12 -6.09 3.06 4.59
N TRP A 13 -5.02 2.40 4.13
CA TRP A 13 -5.10 1.56 2.93
C TRP A 13 -5.94 0.28 3.12
N LEU A 14 -6.08 -0.22 4.35
CA LEU A 14 -6.85 -1.44 4.66
C LEU A 14 -8.13 -1.17 5.45
N SER A 15 -8.50 0.10 5.69
CA SER A 15 -9.66 0.42 6.54
C SER A 15 -10.98 -0.18 6.02
N GLY A 16 -11.11 -0.33 4.70
CA GLY A 16 -12.26 -0.96 4.06
C GLY A 16 -13.54 -0.12 4.09
N THR A 17 -13.41 1.19 4.35
CA THR A 17 -14.55 2.11 4.53
C THR A 17 -14.94 2.85 3.25
N GLY A 18 -14.10 2.84 2.22
CA GLY A 18 -14.34 3.57 0.97
C GLY A 18 -15.29 2.85 0.00
N PRO A 19 -15.67 3.52 -1.10
CA PRO A 19 -16.49 2.92 -2.16
C PRO A 19 -15.84 1.68 -2.77
N GLU A 20 -16.66 0.68 -3.09
CA GLU A 20 -16.19 -0.55 -3.77
C GLU A 20 -15.12 -1.33 -2.98
N SER A 21 -15.10 -1.17 -1.65
CA SER A 21 -14.08 -1.75 -0.77
C SER A 21 -14.10 -3.28 -0.67
N ASP A 22 -15.14 -3.94 -1.19
CA ASP A 22 -15.20 -5.40 -1.31
C ASP A 22 -14.13 -5.96 -2.25
N ILE A 23 -13.75 -5.18 -3.27
CA ILE A 23 -12.70 -5.53 -4.25
C ILE A 23 -11.56 -4.52 -4.22
N VAL A 24 -11.84 -3.22 -4.23
CA VAL A 24 -10.81 -2.17 -4.25
C VAL A 24 -10.37 -1.85 -2.83
N ILE A 25 -9.15 -2.25 -2.47
CA ILE A 25 -8.60 -2.04 -1.13
C ILE A 25 -8.28 -0.57 -0.90
N SER A 26 -7.53 0.03 -1.84
CA SER A 26 -7.11 1.41 -1.73
C SER A 26 -6.70 2.01 -3.07
N CYS A 27 -6.88 3.31 -3.20
CA CYS A 27 -6.21 4.14 -4.20
C CYS A 27 -4.96 4.79 -3.58
N ARG A 28 -3.92 4.97 -4.39
CA ARG A 28 -2.69 5.62 -3.99
C ARG A 28 -2.06 6.40 -5.15
N ILE A 29 -1.76 7.68 -4.91
CA ILE A 29 -1.03 8.54 -5.84
C ILE A 29 0.31 8.91 -5.21
N ARG A 30 1.37 8.87 -6.03
CA ARG A 30 2.72 9.29 -5.65
C ARG A 30 3.24 10.30 -6.65
N LEU A 31 3.88 11.36 -6.16
CA LEU A 31 4.53 12.40 -6.95
C LEU A 31 6.00 12.46 -6.57
N ALA A 32 6.88 12.30 -7.54
CA ALA A 32 8.33 12.40 -7.40
C ALA A 32 8.80 13.80 -7.82
N ARG A 33 9.58 14.46 -6.96
CA ARG A 33 10.11 15.81 -7.20
C ARG A 33 11.57 15.87 -6.76
N ASN A 34 12.40 16.55 -7.55
CA ASN A 34 13.73 17.01 -7.12
C ASN A 34 13.73 18.52 -6.99
N LEU A 35 14.68 19.04 -6.20
CA LEU A 35 14.82 20.46 -5.95
C LEU A 35 15.87 21.09 -6.86
N ARG A 36 15.58 22.29 -7.35
CA ARG A 36 16.50 23.08 -8.17
C ARG A 36 17.71 23.49 -7.32
N GLY A 37 18.90 23.42 -7.93
CA GLY A 37 20.15 23.82 -7.27
C GLY A 37 20.78 22.75 -6.38
N PHE A 38 20.20 21.56 -6.30
CA PHE A 38 20.74 20.43 -5.54
C PHE A 38 21.14 19.27 -6.45
N THR A 39 22.22 18.56 -6.09
CA THR A 39 22.66 17.33 -6.75
C THR A 39 21.65 16.21 -6.51
N PHE A 40 21.29 15.45 -7.56
CA PHE A 40 20.43 14.28 -7.40
C PHE A 40 21.08 13.22 -6.51
N LEU A 41 20.25 12.47 -5.75
CA LEU A 41 20.70 11.56 -4.69
C LEU A 41 21.67 10.48 -5.13
N THR A 42 21.61 10.06 -6.40
CA THR A 42 22.54 9.08 -7.00
C THR A 42 23.98 9.57 -7.02
N ARG A 43 24.21 10.89 -6.91
CA ARG A 43 25.53 11.53 -6.92
C ARG A 43 25.79 12.45 -5.72
N ALA A 44 24.78 12.76 -4.92
CA ALA A 44 24.92 13.64 -3.77
C ALA A 44 25.76 12.98 -2.66
N SER A 45 26.59 13.78 -1.98
CA SER A 45 27.30 13.31 -0.77
C SER A 45 26.34 13.15 0.41
N ASP A 46 26.76 12.45 1.46
CA ASP A 46 25.92 12.31 2.65
C ASP A 46 25.75 13.62 3.42
N GLU A 47 26.73 14.53 3.36
CA GLU A 47 26.60 15.90 3.86
C GLU A 47 25.54 16.69 3.09
N GLU A 48 25.55 16.60 1.75
CA GLU A 48 24.52 17.24 0.91
C GLU A 48 23.13 16.67 1.22
N LYS A 49 23.01 15.34 1.35
CA LYS A 49 21.76 14.69 1.73
C LYS A 49 21.27 15.15 3.10
N LYS A 50 22.16 15.28 4.08
CA LYS A 50 21.81 15.79 5.42
C LYS A 50 21.27 17.21 5.36
N LEU A 51 21.96 18.10 4.64
CA LEU A 51 21.53 19.48 4.46
C LEU A 51 20.17 19.56 3.74
N LEU A 52 20.00 18.74 2.71
CA LEU A 52 18.76 18.64 1.95
C LEU A 52 17.60 18.14 2.83
N GLU A 53 17.82 17.09 3.63
CA GLU A 53 16.83 16.53 4.55
C GLU A 53 16.38 17.54 5.60
N GLN A 54 17.32 18.25 6.23
CA GLN A 54 17.04 19.28 7.22
C GLN A 54 16.32 20.49 6.61
N SER A 55 16.74 20.91 5.41
CA SER A 55 16.09 22.00 4.69
C SER A 55 14.66 21.65 4.32
N ILE A 56 14.43 20.45 3.75
CA ILE A 56 13.10 20.01 3.34
C ILE A 56 12.19 19.84 4.57
N SER A 57 12.64 19.11 5.60
CA SER A 57 11.83 18.86 6.80
C SER A 57 11.44 20.16 7.51
N GLY A 58 12.37 21.14 7.59
CA GLY A 58 12.09 22.46 8.13
C GLY A 58 11.01 23.21 7.35
N ARG A 59 11.05 23.16 6.01
CA ARG A 59 10.01 23.80 5.16
C ARG A 59 8.67 23.09 5.23
N LEU A 60 8.67 21.76 5.29
CA LEU A 60 7.46 20.96 5.42
C LEU A 60 6.74 21.25 6.75
N ALA A 61 7.48 21.50 7.83
CA ALA A 61 6.91 21.87 9.14
C ALA A 61 6.17 23.22 9.14
N GLU A 62 6.44 24.10 8.17
CA GLU A 62 5.75 25.39 8.02
C GLU A 62 4.43 25.29 7.22
N ILE A 63 4.14 24.14 6.59
CA ILE A 63 3.00 23.97 5.70
C ILE A 63 1.82 23.36 6.47
N ASP A 64 0.66 24.00 6.36
CA ASP A 64 -0.60 23.41 6.81
C ASP A 64 -1.15 22.44 5.76
N PHE A 65 -1.11 21.15 6.07
CA PHE A 65 -1.69 20.08 5.24
C PHE A 65 -3.15 19.76 5.61
N GLY A 66 -3.78 20.58 6.46
CA GLY A 66 -5.15 20.35 6.93
C GLY A 66 -5.28 19.17 7.91
N LYS A 67 -4.14 18.67 8.43
CA LYS A 67 -4.05 17.56 9.38
C LYS A 67 -2.78 17.66 10.22
N LYS A 68 -2.77 16.98 11.37
CA LYS A 68 -1.57 16.94 12.20
C LYS A 68 -0.52 16.08 11.49
N THR A 69 0.68 16.63 11.35
CA THR A 69 1.82 15.91 10.76
C THR A 69 2.89 15.63 11.82
N THR A 70 3.69 14.59 11.59
CA THR A 70 4.86 14.25 12.41
C THR A 70 6.00 13.86 11.49
N TYR A 71 7.17 14.45 11.70
CA TYR A 71 8.38 14.11 10.96
C TYR A 71 9.20 13.06 11.71
N LEU A 72 9.64 12.03 11.01
CA LEU A 72 10.48 10.96 11.54
C LEU A 72 11.80 10.92 10.75
N PRO A 73 12.95 11.30 11.37
CA PRO A 73 14.25 11.09 10.79
C PRO A 73 14.56 9.60 10.80
N LEU A 74 14.49 8.96 9.62
CA LEU A 74 14.56 7.50 9.55
C LEU A 74 15.95 7.00 9.90
N HIS A 75 17.01 7.73 9.59
CA HIS A 75 18.37 7.35 9.96
C HIS A 75 18.60 7.19 11.48
N GLU A 76 17.76 7.83 12.31
CA GLU A 76 17.78 7.72 13.78
C GLU A 76 16.72 6.74 14.31
N THR A 77 15.85 6.22 13.45
CA THR A 77 14.74 5.31 13.78
C THR A 77 15.21 3.85 13.75
N ASP A 78 14.69 3.00 14.63
CA ASP A 78 15.05 1.58 14.68
C ASP A 78 14.59 0.83 13.41
N MET A 79 15.36 -0.17 12.96
CA MET A 79 15.05 -0.93 11.76
C MET A 79 13.67 -1.62 11.84
N LEU A 80 13.26 -2.09 13.03
CA LEU A 80 11.94 -2.69 13.23
C LEU A 80 10.82 -1.68 12.97
N GLU A 81 10.98 -0.45 13.46
CA GLU A 81 10.03 0.65 13.26
C GLU A 81 9.97 1.07 11.78
N ARG A 82 11.12 1.10 11.09
CA ARG A 82 11.16 1.34 9.63
C ARG A 82 10.40 0.24 8.87
N LEU A 83 10.63 -1.03 9.21
CA LEU A 83 9.93 -2.16 8.59
C LEU A 83 8.42 -2.15 8.88
N PHE A 84 8.02 -1.69 10.07
CA PHE A 84 6.63 -1.47 10.41
C PHE A 84 5.99 -0.43 9.48
N LEU A 85 6.65 0.71 9.24
CA LEU A 85 6.17 1.72 8.28
C LEU A 85 6.07 1.18 6.84
N VAL A 86 6.96 0.25 6.44
CA VAL A 86 6.87 -0.45 5.14
C VAL A 86 5.62 -1.33 5.06
N GLU A 87 5.33 -2.11 6.10
CA GLU A 87 4.14 -2.97 6.18
C GLU A 87 2.83 -2.16 6.12
N ARG A 88 2.86 -0.89 6.58
CA ARG A 88 1.76 0.09 6.48
C ARG A 88 1.70 0.84 5.15
N HIS A 89 2.60 0.53 4.21
CA HIS A 89 2.76 1.22 2.95
C HIS A 89 3.03 2.74 3.06
N LEU A 90 3.53 3.20 4.20
CA LEU A 90 3.87 4.60 4.45
C LEU A 90 5.23 4.98 3.87
N ILE A 91 6.16 4.03 3.83
CA ILE A 91 7.48 4.20 3.21
C ILE A 91 7.83 3.03 2.27
N SER A 92 8.80 3.24 1.38
CA SER A 92 9.33 2.18 0.51
C SER A 92 10.36 1.31 1.25
N LYS A 93 10.60 0.10 0.73
CA LYS A 93 11.62 -0.82 1.27
C LYS A 93 13.02 -0.21 1.13
N GLU A 94 13.23 0.49 0.02
CA GLU A 94 14.46 1.19 -0.32
C GLU A 94 14.72 2.34 0.65
N LEU A 95 13.66 3.07 1.06
CA LEU A 95 13.80 4.11 2.08
C LEU A 95 14.15 3.52 3.45
N ALA A 96 13.49 2.44 3.85
CA ALA A 96 13.72 1.78 5.14
C ALA A 96 15.14 1.19 5.28
N ALA A 97 15.65 0.59 4.20
CA ALA A 97 16.91 -0.18 4.22
C ALA A 97 18.18 0.67 4.14
N ALA A 98 18.07 1.97 3.88
CA ALA A 98 19.24 2.79 3.57
C ALA A 98 19.68 3.67 4.74
N GLU A 99 21.00 3.80 4.86
CA GLU A 99 21.67 4.41 6.02
C GLU A 99 21.93 5.91 5.86
N SER A 100 21.82 6.45 4.64
CA SER A 100 22.07 7.87 4.40
C SER A 100 20.98 8.76 5.01
N PRO A 101 21.26 10.03 5.35
CA PRO A 101 20.28 10.96 5.91
C PRO A 101 19.00 11.03 5.06
N ARG A 102 17.89 10.67 5.69
CA ARG A 102 16.56 10.53 5.08
C ARG A 102 15.49 10.55 6.16
N GLY A 103 14.26 10.82 5.77
CA GLY A 103 13.14 10.88 6.70
C GLY A 103 11.78 10.78 6.02
N VAL A 104 10.74 10.78 6.82
CA VAL A 104 9.36 10.79 6.34
C VAL A 104 8.50 11.69 7.22
N MET A 105 7.68 12.53 6.58
CA MET A 105 6.58 13.21 7.26
C MET A 105 5.30 12.40 7.09
N LEU A 106 4.62 12.10 8.20
CA LEU A 106 3.39 11.33 8.23
C LEU A 106 2.22 12.19 8.70
N GLY A 107 1.07 12.07 8.04
CA GLY A 107 -0.21 12.53 8.57
C GLY A 107 -0.74 11.58 9.66
N ASP A 108 -1.42 12.12 10.66
CA ASP A 108 -2.02 11.40 11.79
C ASP A 108 -3.02 10.28 11.40
N ASN A 109 -3.68 10.41 10.25
CA ASN A 109 -4.60 9.44 9.70
C ASN A 109 -3.95 8.47 8.70
N GLU A 110 -2.63 8.51 8.52
CA GLU A 110 -1.88 7.66 7.57
C GLU A 110 -2.26 7.83 6.09
N SER A 111 -3.07 8.84 5.76
CA SER A 111 -3.50 9.10 4.38
C SER A 111 -2.49 9.95 3.60
N LEU A 112 -1.48 10.51 4.27
CA LEU A 112 -0.39 11.32 3.69
C LEU A 112 0.95 10.82 4.24
N ALA A 113 1.91 10.59 3.34
CA ALA A 113 3.30 10.35 3.66
C ALA A 113 4.19 11.11 2.67
N ILE A 114 5.13 11.92 3.18
CA ILE A 114 6.09 12.67 2.35
C ILE A 114 7.48 12.17 2.70
N MET A 115 8.04 11.34 1.81
CA MET A 115 9.37 10.78 1.97
C MET A 115 10.41 11.78 1.46
N VAL A 116 11.49 11.93 2.23
CA VAL A 116 12.60 12.83 1.95
C VAL A 116 13.86 12.00 1.74
N ASN A 117 14.59 12.30 0.67
CA ASN A 117 15.78 11.56 0.23
C ASN A 117 15.52 10.08 -0.05
N GLU A 118 14.50 9.79 -0.86
CA GLU A 118 14.22 8.42 -1.31
C GLU A 118 15.03 8.08 -2.59
N GLU A 119 14.37 7.84 -3.72
CA GLU A 119 15.02 7.80 -5.04
C GLU A 119 15.17 9.23 -5.61
N ASP A 120 14.20 10.09 -5.32
CA ASP A 120 14.18 11.53 -5.59
C ASP A 120 14.18 12.31 -4.25
N HIS A 121 14.49 13.61 -4.27
CA HIS A 121 14.55 14.44 -3.04
C HIS A 121 13.25 14.41 -2.25
N LEU A 122 12.12 14.38 -2.97
CA LEU A 122 10.78 14.30 -2.42
C LEU A 122 9.97 13.22 -3.14
N ARG A 123 9.28 12.42 -2.33
CA ARG A 123 8.21 11.55 -2.80
C ARG A 123 6.97 11.77 -1.96
N ILE A 124 6.04 12.53 -2.51
CA ILE A 124 4.76 12.86 -1.88
C ILE A 124 3.80 11.71 -2.19
N GLN A 125 3.19 11.13 -1.18
CA GLN A 125 2.26 10.03 -1.30
C GLN A 125 0.98 10.34 -0.56
N ALA A 126 -0.15 10.15 -1.23
CA ALA A 126 -1.46 10.12 -0.59
C ALA A 126 -2.18 8.80 -0.90
N MET A 127 -2.98 8.33 0.05
CA MET A 127 -3.77 7.11 -0.11
C MET A 127 -5.17 7.27 0.51
N ARG A 128 -6.14 6.53 -0.05
CA ARG A 128 -7.52 6.43 0.44
C ARG A 128 -8.02 5.00 0.31
N SER A 129 -8.84 4.54 1.25
CA SER A 129 -9.53 3.25 1.09
C SER A 129 -10.56 3.30 -0.03
N GLY A 130 -10.77 2.17 -0.71
CA GLY A 130 -11.75 2.07 -1.80
C GLY A 130 -11.32 2.80 -3.08
N LEU A 131 -12.28 2.98 -3.99
CA LEU A 131 -12.09 3.61 -5.30
C LEU A 131 -12.42 5.11 -5.25
N GLU A 132 -11.44 5.94 -4.88
CA GLU A 132 -11.58 7.41 -4.76
C GLU A 132 -10.49 8.18 -5.52
N LEU A 133 -10.20 7.81 -6.77
CA LEU A 133 -9.09 8.38 -7.54
C LEU A 133 -9.18 9.91 -7.74
N SER A 134 -10.34 10.44 -8.10
CA SER A 134 -10.49 11.88 -8.38
C SER A 134 -10.37 12.74 -7.11
N ALA A 135 -10.97 12.30 -6.00
CA ALA A 135 -10.84 13.00 -4.72
C ALA A 135 -9.40 12.95 -4.21
N LEU A 136 -8.74 11.79 -4.36
CA LEU A 136 -7.34 11.62 -3.99
C LEU A 136 -6.41 12.51 -4.83
N TRP A 137 -6.68 12.67 -6.12
CA TRP A 137 -5.91 13.56 -6.99
C TRP A 137 -6.01 15.02 -6.54
N ASN A 138 -7.23 15.51 -6.30
CA ASN A 138 -7.44 16.88 -5.84
C ASN A 138 -6.71 17.15 -4.51
N GLU A 139 -6.74 16.18 -3.59
CA GLU A 139 -6.04 16.27 -2.30
C GLU A 139 -4.52 16.35 -2.49
N ILE A 140 -3.92 15.39 -3.21
CA ILE A 140 -2.45 15.35 -3.35
C ILE A 140 -1.90 16.49 -4.21
N ASN A 141 -2.64 16.95 -5.22
CA ASN A 141 -2.26 18.12 -6.01
C ASN A 141 -2.26 19.39 -5.15
N GLY A 142 -3.22 19.52 -4.22
CA GLY A 142 -3.22 20.59 -3.23
C GLY A 142 -1.97 20.57 -2.33
N TYR A 143 -1.53 19.38 -1.90
CA TYR A 143 -0.28 19.22 -1.15
C TYR A 143 0.95 19.57 -1.99
N ASP A 144 1.04 19.09 -3.23
CA ASP A 144 2.16 19.37 -4.14
C ASP A 144 2.32 20.87 -4.39
N GLN A 145 1.21 21.58 -4.68
CA GLN A 145 1.22 23.04 -4.84
C GLN A 145 1.63 23.78 -3.57
N ALA A 146 1.22 23.30 -2.40
CA ALA A 146 1.61 23.91 -1.13
C ALA A 146 3.13 23.77 -0.87
N ILE A 147 3.71 22.64 -1.26
CA ILE A 147 5.14 22.36 -1.14
C ILE A 147 5.93 23.18 -2.17
N GLU A 148 5.48 23.23 -3.42
CA GLU A 148 6.12 24.00 -4.50
C GLU A 148 6.23 25.50 -4.17
N ARG A 149 5.24 26.06 -3.45
CA ARG A 149 5.31 27.46 -2.96
C ARG A 149 6.45 27.71 -1.96
N LYS A 150 7.03 26.66 -1.37
CA LYS A 150 8.10 26.73 -0.37
C LYS A 150 9.43 26.17 -0.88
N LEU A 151 9.40 25.33 -1.91
CA LEU A 151 10.54 24.61 -2.45
C LEU A 151 10.53 24.67 -3.98
N ASP A 152 11.63 25.16 -4.56
CA ASP A 152 11.75 25.26 -6.01
C ASP A 152 12.02 23.88 -6.64
N TYR A 153 11.07 23.37 -7.40
CA TYR A 153 11.24 22.10 -8.12
C TYR A 153 12.17 22.23 -9.33
N ALA A 154 12.96 21.17 -9.56
CA ALA A 154 13.76 21.00 -10.75
C ALA A 154 12.86 20.58 -11.92
N PHE A 155 12.49 21.55 -12.76
CA PHE A 155 11.55 21.37 -13.87
C PHE A 155 12.17 21.79 -15.21
N SER A 156 11.83 21.06 -16.27
CA SER A 156 12.15 21.36 -17.66
C SER A 156 10.88 21.48 -18.48
N SER A 157 10.78 22.51 -19.32
CA SER A 157 9.66 22.67 -20.25
C SER A 157 9.54 21.53 -21.28
N GLN A 158 10.63 20.80 -21.54
CA GLN A 158 10.65 19.67 -22.46
C GLN A 158 10.42 18.33 -21.74
N PHE A 159 10.99 18.14 -20.56
CA PHE A 159 11.04 16.84 -19.88
C PHE A 159 10.16 16.74 -18.62
N GLY A 160 9.50 17.83 -18.23
CA GLY A 160 8.71 17.91 -17.00
C GLY A 160 9.58 17.95 -15.74
N TYR A 161 9.11 17.33 -14.67
CA TYR A 161 9.84 17.21 -13.41
C TYR A 161 11.08 16.31 -13.62
N LEU A 162 12.25 16.87 -13.31
CA LEU A 162 13.52 16.18 -13.52
C LEU A 162 13.74 15.14 -12.41
N THR A 163 14.14 13.95 -12.82
CA THR A 163 14.32 12.77 -11.96
C THR A 163 15.47 11.92 -12.47
N SER A 164 16.12 11.17 -11.57
CA SER A 164 17.08 10.12 -11.95
C SER A 164 16.40 8.83 -12.40
N CYS A 165 15.12 8.65 -12.05
CA CYS A 165 14.37 7.44 -12.34
C CYS A 165 13.72 7.53 -13.74
N PRO A 166 14.11 6.66 -14.71
CA PRO A 166 13.51 6.68 -16.04
C PRO A 166 11.98 6.48 -16.02
N THR A 167 11.46 5.79 -15.00
CA THR A 167 10.01 5.50 -14.88
C THR A 167 9.18 6.65 -14.30
N ASN A 168 9.82 7.73 -13.84
CA ASN A 168 9.15 8.92 -13.30
C ASN A 168 9.26 10.14 -14.25
N VAL A 169 9.99 10.06 -15.36
CA VAL A 169 10.22 11.22 -16.26
C VAL A 169 8.89 11.81 -16.76
N GLY A 170 8.77 13.13 -16.82
CA GLY A 170 7.55 13.84 -17.18
C GLY A 170 6.81 14.35 -15.94
N THR A 171 5.65 13.79 -15.64
CA THR A 171 4.80 14.20 -14.51
C THR A 171 5.36 13.81 -13.14
N GLY A 172 6.32 12.88 -13.07
CA GLY A 172 6.75 12.30 -11.79
C GLY A 172 5.65 11.49 -11.08
N MET A 173 4.54 11.19 -11.77
CA MET A 173 3.32 10.69 -11.15
C MET A 173 3.15 9.18 -11.31
N ARG A 174 2.84 8.52 -10.20
CA ARG A 174 2.40 7.12 -10.19
C ARG A 174 1.06 7.00 -9.48
N VAL A 175 0.02 6.76 -10.26
CA VAL A 175 -1.32 6.41 -9.78
C VAL A 175 -1.41 4.90 -9.69
N SER A 176 -2.03 4.41 -8.62
CA SER A 176 -2.22 2.99 -8.43
C SER A 176 -3.48 2.66 -7.65
N VAL A 177 -4.07 1.52 -7.98
CA VAL A 177 -5.24 0.97 -7.31
C VAL A 177 -4.93 -0.45 -6.88
N MET A 178 -5.12 -0.74 -5.61
CA MET A 178 -4.94 -2.06 -5.02
C MET A 178 -6.26 -2.79 -4.98
N MET A 179 -6.29 -4.02 -5.48
CA MET A 179 -7.48 -4.83 -5.64
C MET A 179 -7.27 -6.22 -5.06
N HIS A 180 -8.30 -6.79 -4.46
CA HIS A 180 -8.37 -8.17 -4.01
C HIS A 180 -9.12 -9.00 -5.05
N LEU A 181 -8.40 -9.88 -5.76
CA LEU A 181 -8.89 -10.62 -6.93
C LEU A 181 -8.82 -12.16 -6.73
N PRO A 182 -9.31 -12.71 -5.61
CA PRO A 182 -9.14 -14.12 -5.27
C PRO A 182 -9.82 -15.05 -6.27
N VAL A 183 -11.00 -14.70 -6.79
CA VAL A 183 -11.72 -15.58 -7.70
C VAL A 183 -11.05 -15.65 -9.07
N LEU A 184 -10.54 -14.53 -9.60
CA LEU A 184 -9.75 -14.55 -10.82
C LEU A 184 -8.46 -15.39 -10.67
N VAL A 185 -7.86 -15.45 -9.48
CA VAL A 185 -6.72 -16.34 -9.22
C VAL A 185 -7.18 -17.79 -9.19
N MET A 186 -8.21 -18.13 -8.39
CA MET A 186 -8.75 -19.48 -8.26
C MET A 186 -9.20 -20.07 -9.60
N THR A 187 -9.80 -19.25 -10.46
CA THR A 187 -10.31 -19.65 -11.78
C THR A 187 -9.26 -19.51 -12.90
N LYS A 188 -8.00 -19.18 -12.56
CA LYS A 188 -6.87 -19.01 -13.49
C LYS A 188 -7.13 -17.97 -14.59
N GLN A 189 -7.89 -16.93 -14.27
CA GLN A 189 -8.23 -15.84 -15.19
C GLN A 189 -7.35 -14.59 -14.99
N ILE A 190 -6.61 -14.50 -13.89
CA ILE A 190 -5.77 -13.34 -13.56
C ILE A 190 -4.76 -12.99 -14.67
N GLU A 191 -4.19 -13.99 -15.36
CA GLU A 191 -3.26 -13.77 -16.47
C GLU A 191 -3.91 -13.01 -17.64
N LYS A 192 -5.22 -13.18 -17.87
CA LYS A 192 -5.94 -12.42 -18.90
C LYS A 192 -6.05 -10.95 -18.51
N VAL A 193 -6.20 -10.65 -17.22
CA VAL A 193 -6.16 -9.26 -16.72
C VAL A 193 -4.78 -8.67 -16.99
N PHE A 194 -3.70 -9.38 -16.65
CA PHE A 194 -2.34 -8.87 -16.89
C PHE A 194 -2.09 -8.56 -18.36
N GLN A 195 -2.48 -9.48 -19.25
CA GLN A 195 -2.35 -9.28 -20.69
C GLN A 195 -3.17 -8.09 -21.19
N ALA A 196 -4.40 -7.92 -20.70
CA ALA A 196 -5.26 -6.81 -21.08
C ALA A 196 -4.69 -5.46 -20.59
N MET A 197 -4.23 -5.40 -19.34
CA MET A 197 -3.66 -4.17 -18.74
C MET A 197 -2.34 -3.77 -19.42
N ASN A 198 -1.45 -4.73 -19.67
CA ASN A 198 -0.18 -4.46 -20.36
C ASN A 198 -0.40 -3.91 -21.78
N LYS A 199 -1.40 -4.42 -22.51
CA LYS A 199 -1.74 -3.94 -23.87
C LYS A 199 -2.15 -2.47 -23.93
N ILE A 200 -2.66 -1.93 -22.82
CA ILE A 200 -3.09 -0.53 -22.72
C ILE A 200 -2.11 0.33 -21.91
N GLY A 201 -0.88 -0.15 -21.68
CA GLY A 201 0.17 0.62 -21.01
C GLY A 201 0.02 0.73 -19.48
N LEU A 202 -0.70 -0.20 -18.86
CA LEU A 202 -0.81 -0.31 -17.40
C LEU A 202 0.04 -1.49 -16.90
N ALA A 203 0.65 -1.31 -15.73
CA ALA A 203 1.37 -2.37 -15.03
C ALA A 203 0.47 -3.02 -13.98
N VAL A 204 0.57 -4.35 -13.86
CA VAL A 204 -0.02 -5.10 -12.76
C VAL A 204 1.07 -5.79 -11.95
N ARG A 205 1.02 -5.67 -10.62
CA ARG A 205 2.04 -6.20 -9.69
C ARG A 205 1.38 -6.78 -8.44
N GLY A 206 2.06 -7.66 -7.71
CA GLY A 206 1.57 -8.14 -6.41
C GLY A 206 1.82 -7.13 -5.28
N LEU A 207 1.31 -7.42 -4.08
CA LEU A 207 1.40 -6.56 -2.88
C LEU A 207 2.82 -6.04 -2.57
N TYR A 208 3.84 -6.87 -2.79
CA TYR A 208 5.24 -6.57 -2.42
C TYR A 208 6.18 -6.33 -3.61
N GLY A 209 5.66 -6.21 -4.84
CA GLY A 209 6.44 -5.75 -6.00
C GLY A 209 6.28 -6.57 -7.29
N GLU A 210 7.22 -6.35 -8.22
CA GLU A 210 7.18 -6.80 -9.63
C GLU A 210 7.33 -8.32 -9.84
N ARG A 211 7.90 -9.05 -8.88
CA ARG A 211 8.20 -10.48 -9.00
C ARG A 211 7.40 -11.38 -8.06
N THR A 212 6.50 -10.81 -7.27
CA THR A 212 5.74 -11.56 -6.28
C THR A 212 4.45 -12.08 -6.90
N ARG A 213 4.19 -13.39 -6.79
CA ARG A 213 2.82 -13.92 -6.89
C ARG A 213 1.97 -13.13 -5.89
N GLY A 214 0.78 -12.66 -6.30
CA GLY A 214 -0.06 -11.78 -5.49
C GLY A 214 -0.37 -12.40 -4.13
N LEU A 215 0.41 -12.05 -3.12
CA LEU A 215 0.31 -12.63 -1.78
C LEU A 215 -1.05 -12.24 -1.20
N GLY A 216 -1.86 -13.22 -0.80
CA GLY A 216 -3.24 -12.96 -0.37
C GLY A 216 -4.14 -12.42 -1.49
N ASP A 217 -3.84 -12.75 -2.75
CA ASP A 217 -4.59 -12.35 -3.94
C ASP A 217 -4.75 -10.82 -4.12
N PHE A 218 -3.82 -10.05 -3.56
CA PHE A 218 -3.74 -8.61 -3.75
C PHE A 218 -2.89 -8.25 -4.97
N TYR A 219 -3.47 -7.41 -5.82
CA TYR A 219 -2.84 -6.91 -7.03
C TYR A 219 -2.96 -5.39 -7.11
N GLN A 220 -1.88 -4.75 -7.53
CA GLN A 220 -1.80 -3.32 -7.76
C GLN A 220 -1.77 -3.05 -9.27
N ILE A 221 -2.74 -2.29 -9.77
CA ILE A 221 -2.79 -1.79 -11.15
C ILE A 221 -2.30 -0.34 -11.14
N SER A 222 -1.40 0.04 -12.05
CA SER A 222 -0.79 1.37 -12.08
C SER A 222 -0.40 1.83 -13.48
N ASN A 223 -0.31 3.15 -13.71
CA ASN A 223 0.18 3.70 -14.98
C ASN A 223 1.65 3.34 -15.21
N GLN A 224 2.05 3.08 -16.45
CA GLN A 224 3.48 3.04 -16.85
C GLN A 224 3.93 4.33 -17.53
N VAL A 225 3.01 5.01 -18.22
CA VAL A 225 3.29 6.25 -18.94
C VAL A 225 3.26 7.43 -17.97
N THR A 226 4.34 8.19 -17.94
CA THR A 226 4.51 9.41 -17.12
C THR A 226 4.92 10.63 -17.94
N LEU A 227 5.37 10.45 -19.19
CA LEU A 227 5.75 11.52 -20.11
C LEU A 227 4.78 11.59 -21.29
N GLY A 228 4.42 12.80 -21.71
CA GLY A 228 3.55 13.03 -22.87
C GLY A 228 2.05 12.94 -22.58
N LYS A 229 1.67 12.81 -21.30
CA LYS A 229 0.30 12.93 -20.80
C LYS A 229 0.31 13.83 -19.56
N ASP A 230 -0.75 14.61 -19.38
CA ASP A 230 -0.97 15.32 -18.13
C ASP A 230 -1.45 14.37 -17.02
N GLU A 231 -1.31 14.84 -15.78
CA GLU A 231 -1.66 14.10 -14.57
C GLU A 231 -3.15 13.72 -14.53
N GLU A 232 -4.05 14.62 -14.96
CA GLU A 232 -5.49 14.39 -14.97
C GLU A 232 -5.88 13.24 -15.91
N THR A 233 -5.28 13.20 -17.10
CA THR A 233 -5.46 12.11 -18.06
C THR A 233 -4.97 10.79 -17.50
N ILE A 234 -3.84 10.77 -16.78
CA ILE A 234 -3.33 9.55 -16.13
C ILE A 234 -4.33 9.03 -15.09
N VAL A 235 -4.92 9.92 -14.28
CA VAL A 235 -5.95 9.55 -13.29
C VAL A 235 -7.19 9.00 -13.99
N HIS A 236 -7.64 9.70 -15.04
CA HIS A 236 -8.83 9.33 -15.83
C HIS A 236 -8.67 7.95 -16.49
N ASP A 237 -7.54 7.69 -17.14
CA ASP A 237 -7.25 6.41 -17.80
C ASP A 237 -7.38 5.23 -16.81
N LEU A 238 -6.90 5.38 -15.59
CA LEU A 238 -7.08 4.35 -14.55
C LEU A 238 -8.53 4.26 -14.09
N ALA A 239 -9.19 5.40 -13.86
CA ALA A 239 -10.59 5.44 -13.41
C ALA A 239 -11.55 4.74 -14.40
N GLU A 240 -11.27 4.76 -15.70
CA GLU A 240 -12.08 4.04 -16.70
C GLU A 240 -11.84 2.52 -16.74
N VAL A 241 -10.65 2.07 -16.35
CA VAL A 241 -10.22 0.67 -16.50
C VAL A 241 -10.55 -0.15 -15.27
N ILE A 242 -10.38 0.41 -14.07
CA ILE A 242 -10.59 -0.31 -12.81
C ILE A 242 -12.00 -0.91 -12.70
N PRO A 243 -13.10 -0.21 -13.04
CA PRO A 243 -14.44 -0.79 -13.01
C PRO A 243 -14.58 -2.06 -13.85
N LYS A 244 -13.91 -2.13 -15.01
CA LYS A 244 -13.94 -3.32 -15.89
C LYS A 244 -13.28 -4.54 -15.23
N VAL A 245 -12.20 -4.33 -14.48
CA VAL A 245 -11.53 -5.41 -13.72
C VAL A 245 -12.41 -5.87 -12.56
N MET A 246 -13.06 -4.92 -11.87
CA MET A 246 -14.00 -5.23 -10.79
C MET A 246 -15.20 -6.04 -11.29
N GLU A 247 -15.83 -5.61 -12.37
CA GLU A 247 -16.94 -6.32 -13.02
C GLU A 247 -16.53 -7.74 -13.42
N TYR A 248 -15.29 -7.92 -13.90
CA TYR A 248 -14.78 -9.24 -14.26
C TYR A 248 -14.64 -10.17 -13.05
N GLU A 249 -14.08 -9.69 -11.93
CA GLU A 249 -14.03 -10.43 -10.67
C GLU A 249 -15.43 -10.74 -10.14
N ARG A 250 -16.36 -9.77 -10.14
CA ARG A 250 -17.76 -9.97 -9.70
C ARG A 250 -18.49 -11.02 -10.54
N LYS A 251 -18.34 -10.97 -11.87
CA LYS A 251 -18.94 -11.95 -12.77
C LYS A 251 -18.47 -13.38 -12.45
N TRP A 252 -17.18 -13.56 -12.15
CA TRP A 252 -16.67 -14.88 -11.78
C TRP A 252 -17.08 -15.30 -10.37
N ARG A 253 -17.19 -14.37 -9.41
CA ARG A 253 -17.77 -14.64 -8.09
C ARG A 253 -19.19 -15.20 -8.23
N GLU A 254 -20.02 -14.57 -9.05
CA GLU A 254 -21.40 -15.02 -9.30
C GLU A 254 -21.46 -16.39 -9.98
N SER A 255 -20.62 -16.65 -10.99
CA SER A 255 -20.55 -17.95 -11.66
C SER A 255 -20.12 -19.05 -10.70
N LEU A 256 -19.09 -18.83 -9.86
CA LEU A 256 -18.68 -19.80 -8.85
C LEU A 256 -19.77 -20.06 -7.81
N LEU A 257 -20.48 -19.03 -7.35
CA LEU A 257 -21.59 -19.19 -6.41
C LEU A 257 -22.77 -19.96 -7.01
N LYS A 258 -22.98 -19.89 -8.33
CA LYS A 258 -24.05 -20.64 -9.01
C LYS A 258 -23.65 -22.08 -9.30
N GLU A 259 -22.42 -22.30 -9.73
CA GLU A 259 -21.98 -23.59 -10.27
C GLU A 259 -21.29 -24.48 -9.22
N ASN A 260 -20.56 -23.89 -8.27
CA ASN A 260 -19.65 -24.60 -7.35
C ASN A 260 -19.73 -24.07 -5.91
N ARG A 261 -20.93 -23.67 -5.45
CA ARG A 261 -21.10 -23.07 -4.11
C ARG A 261 -20.53 -23.94 -2.99
N ALA A 262 -20.84 -25.23 -2.99
CA ALA A 262 -20.43 -26.14 -1.92
C ALA A 262 -18.90 -26.26 -1.82
N GLN A 263 -18.19 -26.32 -2.95
CA GLN A 263 -16.74 -26.37 -2.99
C GLN A 263 -16.12 -25.04 -2.54
N LEU A 264 -16.72 -23.91 -2.93
CA LEU A 264 -16.27 -22.59 -2.49
C LEU A 264 -16.45 -22.42 -0.98
N GLU A 265 -17.59 -22.84 -0.45
CA GLU A 265 -17.89 -22.83 0.97
C GLU A 265 -16.94 -23.73 1.76
N ASP A 266 -16.72 -24.98 1.34
CA ASP A 266 -15.74 -25.89 1.95
C ASP A 266 -14.32 -25.30 1.96
N ALA A 267 -13.87 -24.70 0.85
CA ALA A 267 -12.56 -24.06 0.77
C ALA A 267 -12.40 -22.90 1.77
N VAL A 268 -13.43 -22.06 1.89
CA VAL A 268 -13.48 -20.93 2.81
C VAL A 268 -13.48 -21.39 4.27
N TYR A 269 -14.32 -22.37 4.63
CA TYR A 269 -14.39 -22.91 5.99
C TYR A 269 -13.14 -23.71 6.37
N ARG A 270 -12.47 -24.38 5.43
CA ARG A 270 -11.15 -24.99 5.66
C ARG A 270 -10.12 -23.94 6.03
N ALA A 271 -10.09 -22.80 5.32
CA ALA A 271 -9.19 -21.71 5.65
C ALA A 271 -9.45 -21.14 7.05
N GLN A 272 -10.73 -20.97 7.40
CA GLN A 272 -11.15 -20.58 8.74
C GLN A 272 -10.73 -21.59 9.81
N GLY A 273 -10.94 -22.89 9.57
CA GLY A 273 -10.54 -23.96 10.48
C GLY A 273 -9.03 -24.01 10.72
N LEU A 274 -8.23 -23.86 9.65
CA LEU A 274 -6.77 -23.79 9.76
C LEU A 274 -6.32 -22.57 10.57
N LEU A 275 -6.83 -21.38 10.27
CA LEU A 275 -6.49 -20.16 11.03
C LEU A 275 -6.91 -20.25 12.50
N SER A 276 -8.00 -20.94 12.79
CA SER A 276 -8.54 -21.11 14.15
C SER A 276 -7.86 -22.22 14.96
N ALA A 277 -7.15 -23.15 14.31
CA ALA A 277 -6.56 -24.32 14.98
C ALA A 277 -5.02 -24.38 14.91
N ALA A 278 -4.41 -23.80 13.87
CA ALA A 278 -2.97 -23.88 13.62
C ALA A 278 -2.17 -23.42 14.84
N ARG A 279 -1.04 -24.09 15.12
CA ARG A 279 -0.11 -23.74 16.22
C ARG A 279 1.15 -23.05 15.74
N VAL A 280 1.48 -23.21 14.47
CA VAL A 280 2.57 -22.57 13.74
C VAL A 280 2.00 -22.22 12.38
N ILE A 281 2.18 -20.98 11.93
CA ILE A 281 1.72 -20.56 10.60
C ILE A 281 2.64 -19.46 10.03
N SER A 282 3.07 -19.64 8.79
CA SER A 282 3.94 -18.68 8.11
C SER A 282 3.17 -17.41 7.69
N SER A 283 3.89 -16.33 7.38
CA SER A 283 3.28 -15.12 6.81
C SER A 283 2.55 -15.41 5.50
N GLU A 284 3.15 -16.22 4.61
CA GLU A 284 2.57 -16.53 3.30
C GLU A 284 1.27 -17.32 3.42
N GLU A 285 1.28 -18.38 4.24
CA GLU A 285 0.09 -19.17 4.50
C GLU A 285 -1.02 -18.31 5.13
N THR A 286 -0.67 -17.48 6.11
CA THR A 286 -1.62 -16.55 6.74
C THR A 286 -2.30 -15.64 5.72
N MET A 287 -1.53 -15.02 4.82
CA MET A 287 -2.07 -14.12 3.80
C MET A 287 -3.04 -14.85 2.86
N ASN A 288 -2.72 -16.08 2.44
CA ASN A 288 -3.57 -16.85 1.53
C ASN A 288 -4.86 -17.34 2.21
N LEU A 289 -4.77 -17.75 3.48
CA LEU A 289 -5.95 -18.15 4.25
C LEU A 289 -6.85 -16.95 4.60
N LEU A 290 -6.27 -15.81 4.97
CA LEU A 290 -7.02 -14.57 5.20
C LEU A 290 -7.68 -14.07 3.91
N SER A 291 -7.04 -14.24 2.74
CA SER A 291 -7.66 -13.96 1.43
C SER A 291 -8.94 -14.76 1.24
N SER A 292 -8.88 -16.06 1.56
CA SER A 292 -10.03 -16.96 1.47
C SER A 292 -11.15 -16.54 2.44
N ILE A 293 -10.83 -16.21 3.69
CA ILE A 293 -11.82 -15.70 4.66
C ILE A 293 -12.42 -14.38 4.16
N ARG A 294 -11.60 -13.44 3.71
CA ARG A 294 -12.06 -12.12 3.22
C ARG A 294 -13.06 -12.28 2.08
N MET A 295 -12.75 -13.17 1.12
CA MET A 295 -13.67 -13.54 0.06
C MET A 295 -14.95 -14.16 0.63
N GLY A 296 -14.84 -15.11 1.56
CA GLY A 296 -15.98 -15.75 2.22
C GLY A 296 -16.93 -14.77 2.91
N VAL A 297 -16.39 -13.78 3.62
CA VAL A 297 -17.16 -12.71 4.27
C VAL A 297 -17.87 -11.84 3.22
N ASN A 298 -17.17 -11.39 2.18
CA ASN A 298 -17.75 -10.54 1.14
C ASN A 298 -18.80 -11.25 0.25
N LEU A 299 -18.71 -12.58 0.14
CA LEU A 299 -19.70 -13.40 -0.57
C LEU A 299 -20.87 -13.86 0.34
N GLY A 300 -20.85 -13.52 1.63
CA GLY A 300 -21.86 -13.96 2.60
C GLY A 300 -21.83 -15.46 2.89
N LEU A 301 -20.70 -16.13 2.69
CA LEU A 301 -20.50 -17.54 3.04
C LEU A 301 -20.08 -17.73 4.50
N ILE A 302 -19.26 -16.80 5.01
CA ILE A 302 -18.95 -16.71 6.44
C ILE A 302 -19.81 -15.61 7.05
N THR A 303 -20.56 -15.97 8.09
CA THR A 303 -21.26 -15.02 8.95
C THR A 303 -20.55 -14.94 10.30
N GLY A 304 -20.60 -13.80 10.98
CA GLY A 304 -20.00 -13.63 12.32
C GLY A 304 -18.58 -13.06 12.39
N ILE A 305 -17.87 -12.90 11.26
CA ILE A 305 -16.56 -12.20 11.22
C ILE A 305 -16.72 -10.84 10.50
N PRO A 306 -16.53 -9.71 11.19
CA PRO A 306 -16.51 -8.40 10.53
C PRO A 306 -15.34 -8.27 9.55
N ILE A 307 -15.58 -7.67 8.38
CA ILE A 307 -14.54 -7.45 7.36
C ILE A 307 -13.35 -6.65 7.89
N ALA A 308 -13.60 -5.64 8.73
CA ALA A 308 -12.56 -4.82 9.36
C ALA A 308 -11.56 -5.68 10.15
N LYS A 309 -12.05 -6.70 10.86
CA LYS A 309 -11.23 -7.62 11.64
C LYS A 309 -10.32 -8.48 10.77
N VAL A 310 -10.81 -8.89 9.59
CA VAL A 310 -9.99 -9.61 8.60
C VAL A 310 -8.91 -8.69 8.04
N ASN A 311 -9.27 -7.44 7.72
CA ASN A 311 -8.32 -6.43 7.23
C ASN A 311 -7.23 -6.11 8.27
N GLU A 312 -7.58 -5.95 9.54
CA GLU A 312 -6.62 -5.80 10.64
C GLU A 312 -5.66 -6.98 10.74
N LEU A 313 -6.17 -8.21 10.61
CA LEU A 313 -5.33 -9.41 10.67
C LEU A 313 -4.30 -9.46 9.53
N PHE A 314 -4.61 -8.96 8.33
CA PHE A 314 -3.63 -8.92 7.23
C PHE A 314 -2.36 -8.16 7.61
N ILE A 315 -2.49 -7.08 8.38
CA ILE A 315 -1.36 -6.24 8.75
C ILE A 315 -0.78 -6.60 10.11
N GLN A 316 -1.62 -6.87 11.12
CA GLN A 316 -1.17 -7.18 12.48
C GLN A 316 -0.44 -8.53 12.57
N THR A 317 -0.61 -9.40 11.58
CA THR A 317 0.13 -10.66 11.49
C THR A 317 1.44 -10.55 10.70
N GLN A 318 1.79 -9.37 10.19
CA GLN A 318 3.07 -9.17 9.52
C GLN A 318 4.23 -9.17 10.54
N PRO A 319 5.46 -9.52 10.10
CA PRO A 319 6.59 -9.70 11.01
C PRO A 319 6.93 -8.49 11.89
N ALA A 320 6.91 -7.26 11.38
CA ALA A 320 7.25 -6.08 12.17
C ALA A 320 6.11 -5.68 13.11
N HIS A 321 4.86 -5.73 12.64
CA HIS A 321 3.68 -5.51 13.50
C HIS A 321 3.65 -6.47 14.70
N LEU A 322 3.86 -7.78 14.47
CA LEU A 322 3.85 -8.76 15.57
C LEU A 322 4.91 -8.46 16.63
N GLN A 323 6.10 -8.04 16.21
CA GLN A 323 7.20 -7.72 17.13
C GLN A 323 6.95 -6.42 17.90
N ILE A 324 6.36 -5.41 17.26
CA ILE A 324 5.96 -4.16 17.94
C ILE A 324 4.84 -4.42 18.94
N ILE A 325 3.82 -5.21 18.57
CA ILE A 325 2.70 -5.57 19.46
C ILE A 325 3.21 -6.38 20.67
N GLU A 326 4.15 -7.32 20.45
CA GLU A 326 4.76 -8.09 21.53
C GLU A 326 5.75 -7.26 22.37
N GLY A 327 6.28 -6.15 21.83
CA GLY A 327 7.25 -5.30 22.49
C GLY A 327 8.66 -5.89 22.57
N ARG A 328 8.99 -6.87 21.72
CA ARG A 328 10.33 -7.49 21.65
C ARG A 328 10.65 -8.05 20.27
N ALA A 329 11.94 -8.19 19.99
CA ALA A 329 12.42 -8.92 18.82
C ALA A 329 12.08 -10.42 18.93
N LEU A 330 11.71 -11.02 17.80
CA LEU A 330 11.28 -12.42 17.71
C LEU A 330 12.06 -13.15 16.63
N GLN A 331 12.52 -14.37 16.92
CA GLN A 331 13.09 -15.26 15.91
C GLN A 331 12.02 -15.75 14.91
N PRO A 332 12.40 -16.15 13.69
CA PRO A 332 11.44 -16.60 12.67
C PRO A 332 10.41 -17.62 13.16
N GLU A 333 10.85 -18.63 13.90
CA GLU A 333 10.00 -19.70 14.42
C GLU A 333 9.06 -19.20 15.52
N GLU A 334 9.56 -18.31 16.39
CA GLU A 334 8.72 -17.65 17.42
C GLU A 334 7.63 -16.80 16.78
N ARG A 335 7.96 -16.09 15.68
CA ARG A 335 6.99 -15.28 14.93
C ARG A 335 5.86 -16.15 14.39
N ASP A 336 6.15 -17.32 13.84
CA ASP A 336 5.13 -18.21 13.28
C ASP A 336 4.21 -18.82 14.35
N GLN A 337 4.76 -19.12 15.54
CA GLN A 337 3.97 -19.56 16.69
C GLN A 337 3.11 -18.43 17.27
N LEU A 338 3.68 -17.24 17.41
CA LEU A 338 2.98 -16.06 17.91
C LEU A 338 1.87 -15.64 16.94
N ARG A 339 2.15 -15.62 15.63
CA ARG A 339 1.16 -15.34 14.59
C ARG A 339 -0.04 -16.25 14.70
N ALA A 340 0.19 -17.56 14.79
CA ALA A 340 -0.87 -18.53 14.97
C ALA A 340 -1.68 -18.24 16.24
N ARG A 341 -1.01 -17.93 17.36
CA ARG A 341 -1.67 -17.59 18.63
C ARG A 341 -2.53 -16.32 18.53
N PHE A 342 -1.97 -15.27 17.93
CA PHE A 342 -2.62 -13.98 17.74
C PHE A 342 -3.88 -14.13 16.88
N ILE A 343 -3.79 -14.85 15.77
CA ILE A 343 -4.92 -15.13 14.88
C ILE A 343 -6.04 -15.86 15.64
N ARG A 344 -5.73 -16.93 16.39
CA ARG A 344 -6.75 -17.67 17.14
C ARG A 344 -7.46 -16.80 18.19
N GLN A 345 -6.69 -16.01 18.94
CA GLN A 345 -7.24 -15.10 19.95
C GLN A 345 -8.12 -14.01 19.34
N ARG A 346 -7.75 -13.52 18.15
CA ARG A 346 -8.53 -12.50 17.47
C ARG A 346 -9.74 -13.11 16.80
N LEU A 347 -9.63 -14.18 16.04
CA LEU A 347 -10.78 -14.76 15.34
C LEU A 347 -11.87 -15.24 16.28
N ASP A 348 -11.54 -15.60 17.53
CA ASP A 348 -12.42 -16.10 18.62
C ASP A 348 -13.88 -16.28 18.20
N LEU A 349 -14.05 -17.34 17.41
CA LEU A 349 -15.34 -17.84 16.98
C LEU A 349 -15.87 -18.58 18.19
N LYS A 350 -16.73 -17.95 18.98
CA LYS A 350 -17.65 -18.75 19.79
C LYS A 350 -18.39 -19.63 18.77
N ALA A 351 -18.11 -20.92 18.82
CA ALA A 351 -18.81 -21.91 18.02
C ALA A 351 -20.30 -21.75 18.36
N ASP A 352 -21.10 -21.33 17.38
CA ASP A 352 -22.55 -21.49 17.45
C ASP A 352 -22.90 -22.99 17.41
#